data_AF-A0A3M1T971-F1
#
_entry.id   AF-A0A3M1T971-F1
#
_cell.length_a   1.000
_cell.length_b   1.000
_cell.length_c   1.000
_cell.angle_alpha   90.00
_cell.angle_beta   90.00
_cell.angle_gamma   90.00
#
_symmetry.space_group_name_H-M   'P 1'
#
loop_
_entity.id
_entity.type
_entity.pdbx_description
1 polymer ?
#
loop_
_entity_poly.entity_id
_entity_poly.type
_entity_poly.pdbx_seq_one_letter_code
_entity_poly.pdbx_strand_id
1 'polypeptide(L)'
;MADRPRTSKRELLLRLLDAGKVMVQLDARREGVVVPEHLTGQSDLKLNLSYRFAGPMTVEADRVCAELSFSGHPFLCEVPFSAIYAMVSHTTHDFYFFPTEAPAEALAAVAEWMEAEHGAGGPPRQRPRLEAIDGGRLQEAPGGSGAGRRVGGSAGEDSGAPEGAGGPKGRPRAPHLRLLK
;
A
#
# COMPACT_ATOMS: atom_id res chain seq x y z
N MET A 1 35.85 -11.76 -10.32
CA MET A 1 35.14 -10.72 -9.52
C MET A 1 33.67 -10.79 -9.93
N ALA A 2 32.74 -10.83 -8.98
CA ALA A 2 31.33 -10.98 -9.31
C ALA A 2 30.75 -9.64 -9.77
N ASP A 3 30.74 -9.41 -11.09
CA ASP A 3 29.95 -8.35 -11.70
C ASP A 3 28.47 -8.70 -11.51
N ARG A 4 27.88 -8.15 -10.44
CA ARG A 4 26.44 -8.29 -10.19
C ARG A 4 25.76 -7.34 -11.16
N PRO A 5 25.01 -7.83 -12.16
CA PRO A 5 24.49 -6.98 -13.23
C PRO A 5 23.69 -5.85 -12.59
N ARG A 6 24.04 -4.60 -12.93
CA ARG A 6 23.27 -3.42 -12.53
C ARG A 6 21.93 -3.48 -13.27
N THR A 7 20.97 -4.18 -12.67
CA THR A 7 19.61 -4.34 -13.20
C THR A 7 19.05 -2.96 -13.51
N SER A 8 18.76 -2.70 -14.78
CA SER A 8 18.16 -1.44 -15.22
C SER A 8 16.80 -1.22 -14.54
N LYS A 9 16.36 0.04 -14.44
CA LYS A 9 15.01 0.34 -13.93
C LYS A 9 13.92 -0.41 -14.67
N ARG A 10 14.11 -0.61 -15.98
CA ARG A 10 13.24 -1.36 -16.87
C ARG A 10 13.16 -2.84 -16.48
N GLU A 11 14.28 -3.52 -16.39
CA GLU A 11 14.33 -4.95 -15.99
C GLU A 11 13.81 -5.16 -14.56
N LEU A 12 14.07 -4.20 -13.66
CA LEU A 12 13.45 -4.20 -12.34
C LEU A 12 11.92 -4.13 -12.46
N LEU A 13 11.40 -3.12 -13.17
CA LEU A 13 9.94 -2.94 -13.30
C LEU A 13 9.28 -4.18 -13.90
N LEU A 14 9.85 -4.75 -14.97
CA LEU A 14 9.39 -6.00 -15.58
C LEU A 14 9.32 -7.13 -14.54
N ARG A 15 10.42 -7.39 -13.82
CA ARG A 15 10.48 -8.43 -12.77
C ARG A 15 9.46 -8.21 -11.65
N LEU A 16 9.17 -6.96 -11.30
CA LEU A 16 8.17 -6.64 -10.27
C LEU A 16 6.73 -6.78 -10.81
N LEU A 17 6.49 -6.50 -12.09
CA LEU A 17 5.20 -6.68 -12.76
C LEU A 17 4.88 -8.17 -13.01
N ASP A 18 5.88 -8.98 -13.34
CA ASP A 18 5.76 -10.45 -13.43
C ASP A 18 5.33 -11.04 -12.08
N ALA A 19 5.79 -10.46 -10.97
CA ALA A 19 5.38 -10.84 -9.61
C ALA A 19 4.01 -10.26 -9.20
N GLY A 20 3.46 -9.27 -9.91
CA GLY A 20 2.12 -8.73 -9.66
C GLY A 20 2.02 -7.21 -9.78
N LYS A 21 1.34 -6.58 -8.82
CA LYS A 21 1.06 -5.13 -8.86
C LYS A 21 2.23 -4.34 -8.28
N VAL A 22 2.63 -3.29 -8.98
CA VAL A 22 3.71 -2.37 -8.59
C VAL A 22 3.13 -0.97 -8.40
N MET A 23 3.52 -0.27 -7.33
CA MET A 23 3.31 1.17 -7.21
C MET A 23 4.60 1.89 -7.60
N VAL A 24 4.55 2.74 -8.61
CA VAL A 24 5.65 3.65 -8.96
C VAL A 24 5.37 5.01 -8.35
N GLN A 25 6.42 5.69 -7.87
CA GLN A 25 6.37 7.11 -7.54
C GLN A 25 7.21 7.87 -8.55
N LEU A 26 6.66 8.96 -9.07
CA LEU A 26 7.27 9.79 -10.10
C LEU A 26 7.07 11.28 -9.83
N ASP A 27 7.95 12.10 -10.38
CA ASP A 27 7.76 13.54 -10.47
C ASP A 27 7.06 13.86 -11.80
N ALA A 28 5.78 14.25 -11.72
CA ALA A 28 4.95 14.54 -12.90
C ALA A 28 5.30 15.85 -13.60
N ARG A 29 6.14 16.69 -12.96
CA ARG A 29 6.61 17.98 -13.52
C ARG A 29 7.72 17.79 -14.58
N ARG A 30 8.23 16.57 -14.74
CA ARG A 30 9.35 16.24 -15.64
C ARG A 30 8.92 16.13 -17.10
N GLU A 31 9.80 16.54 -18.00
CA GLU A 31 9.56 16.45 -19.45
C GLU A 31 9.26 15.02 -19.90
N GLY A 32 8.31 14.87 -20.83
CA GLY A 32 7.87 13.59 -21.37
C GLY A 32 6.91 12.79 -20.48
N VAL A 33 6.55 13.27 -19.28
CA VAL A 33 5.46 12.67 -18.50
C VAL A 33 4.11 13.10 -19.07
N VAL A 34 3.27 12.13 -19.41
CA VAL A 34 1.88 12.33 -19.85
C VAL A 34 0.95 11.72 -18.81
N VAL A 35 0.20 12.58 -18.11
CA VAL A 35 -0.79 12.24 -17.09
C VAL A 35 -1.99 13.19 -17.20
N PRO A 36 -3.17 12.87 -16.61
CA PRO A 36 -4.28 13.81 -16.55
C PRO A 36 -3.85 15.18 -16.01
N GLU A 37 -4.39 16.26 -16.59
CA GLU A 37 -3.98 17.66 -16.34
C GLU A 37 -3.84 17.99 -14.83
N HIS A 38 -4.82 17.59 -14.03
CA HIS A 38 -4.89 17.80 -12.58
C HIS A 38 -3.79 17.09 -11.76
N LEU A 39 -2.97 16.22 -12.37
CA LEU A 39 -1.85 15.50 -11.75
C LEU A 39 -0.48 16.01 -12.18
N THR A 40 -0.39 16.81 -13.25
CA THR A 40 0.88 17.27 -13.86
C THR A 40 1.78 18.05 -12.92
N GLY A 41 1.23 18.80 -11.96
CA GLY A 41 2.00 19.57 -10.99
C GLY A 41 2.59 18.77 -9.81
N GLN A 42 2.34 17.46 -9.72
CA GLN A 42 2.67 16.67 -8.52
C GLN A 42 4.09 16.09 -8.56
N SER A 43 4.89 16.38 -7.53
CA SER A 43 6.25 15.85 -7.40
C SER A 43 6.32 14.43 -6.82
N ASP A 44 5.23 13.95 -6.20
CA ASP A 44 5.16 12.66 -5.51
C ASP A 44 4.02 11.75 -6.03
N LEU A 45 3.65 11.92 -7.32
CA LEU A 45 2.55 11.21 -7.96
C LEU A 45 2.77 9.68 -7.89
N LYS A 46 1.73 8.97 -7.47
CA LYS A 46 1.76 7.51 -7.25
C LYS A 46 0.83 6.81 -8.22
N LEU A 47 1.37 6.03 -9.14
CA LEU A 47 0.60 5.21 -10.08
C LEU A 47 0.76 3.74 -9.72
N ASN A 48 -0.33 2.98 -9.79
CA ASN A 48 -0.25 1.52 -9.74
C ASN A 48 -0.17 0.99 -11.18
N LEU A 49 0.69 0.00 -11.40
CA LEU A 49 0.91 -0.69 -12.66
C LEU A 49 0.73 -2.20 -12.43
N SER A 50 0.11 -2.89 -13.40
CA SER A 50 -0.22 -4.31 -13.30
C SER A 50 -0.67 -4.86 -14.65
N TYR A 51 -0.14 -6.00 -15.09
CA TYR A 51 -0.66 -6.74 -16.26
C TYR A 51 -2.09 -7.29 -16.05
N ARG A 52 -2.66 -7.16 -14.85
CA ARG A 52 -4.03 -7.58 -14.51
C ARG A 52 -5.07 -6.45 -14.61
N PHE A 53 -4.68 -5.26 -15.03
CA PHE A 53 -5.62 -4.18 -15.33
C PHE A 53 -6.21 -4.36 -16.73
N ALA A 54 -7.37 -3.75 -16.98
CA ALA A 54 -8.11 -3.94 -18.24
C ALA A 54 -7.51 -3.15 -19.41
N GLY A 55 -6.84 -2.02 -19.13
CA GLY A 55 -6.20 -1.19 -20.15
C GLY A 55 -4.87 -1.77 -20.65
N PRO A 56 -4.47 -1.50 -21.90
CA PRO A 56 -3.18 -1.90 -22.44
C PRO A 56 -2.01 -1.30 -21.66
N MET A 57 -0.90 -2.03 -21.57
CA MET A 57 0.35 -1.57 -20.96
C MET A 57 1.56 -2.13 -21.70
N THR A 58 2.52 -1.25 -22.01
CA THR A 58 3.77 -1.56 -22.70
C THR A 58 4.95 -1.00 -21.90
N VAL A 59 6.00 -1.80 -21.71
CA VAL A 59 7.24 -1.39 -21.04
C VAL A 59 8.34 -1.26 -22.08
N GLU A 60 8.50 -0.04 -22.60
CA GLU A 60 9.45 0.32 -23.65
C GLU A 60 10.87 0.46 -23.08
N ALA A 61 11.82 0.93 -23.89
CA ALA A 61 13.22 1.07 -23.47
C ALA A 61 13.44 2.23 -22.49
N ASP A 62 12.79 3.36 -22.75
CA ASP A 62 12.95 4.65 -22.05
C ASP A 62 11.75 5.02 -21.16
N ARG A 63 10.56 4.44 -21.41
CA ARG A 63 9.30 4.74 -20.73
C ARG A 63 8.45 3.50 -20.42
N VAL A 64 7.43 3.70 -19.60
CA VAL A 64 6.26 2.81 -19.50
C VAL A 64 5.01 3.56 -19.99
N CYS A 65 4.26 2.90 -20.87
CA CYS A 65 2.99 3.38 -21.42
C CYS A 65 1.88 2.52 -20.83
N ALA A 66 0.88 3.10 -20.17
CA ALA A 66 -0.19 2.34 -19.51
C ALA A 66 -1.52 3.10 -19.53
N GLU A 67 -2.58 2.45 -20.01
CA GLU A 67 -3.94 2.99 -19.85
C GLU A 67 -4.45 2.71 -18.43
N LEU A 68 -4.66 3.79 -17.67
CA LEU A 68 -5.09 3.76 -16.28
C LEU A 68 -6.44 4.48 -16.12
N SER A 69 -7.26 4.02 -15.17
CA SER A 69 -8.55 4.64 -14.89
C SER A 69 -8.45 5.69 -13.79
N PHE A 70 -8.87 6.91 -14.09
CA PHE A 70 -8.97 8.04 -13.17
C PHE A 70 -10.44 8.43 -13.03
N SER A 71 -11.00 8.26 -11.83
CA SER A 71 -12.43 8.51 -11.56
C SER A 71 -13.39 7.78 -12.52
N GLY A 72 -13.00 6.58 -13.00
CA GLY A 72 -13.77 5.79 -13.96
C GLY A 72 -13.44 6.05 -15.44
N HIS A 73 -12.69 7.11 -15.76
CA HIS A 73 -12.29 7.43 -17.13
C HIS A 73 -10.91 6.86 -17.46
N PRO A 74 -10.74 6.09 -18.55
CA PRO A 74 -9.42 5.64 -19.01
C PRO A 74 -8.60 6.82 -19.54
N PHE A 75 -7.31 6.80 -19.25
CA PHE A 75 -6.33 7.77 -19.77
C PHE A 75 -5.01 7.04 -20.04
N LEU A 76 -4.42 7.25 -21.21
CA LEU A 76 -3.12 6.69 -21.55
C LEU A 76 -2.01 7.52 -20.90
N CYS A 77 -1.40 6.97 -19.86
CA CYS A 77 -0.23 7.55 -19.23
C CYS A 77 1.05 7.14 -19.94
N GLU A 78 1.95 8.09 -20.18
CA GLU A 78 3.34 7.83 -20.56
C GLU A 78 4.27 8.32 -19.45
N VAL A 79 5.16 7.46 -18.97
CA VAL A 79 6.06 7.77 -17.85
C VAL A 79 7.49 7.34 -18.19
N PRO A 80 8.40 8.28 -18.49
CA PRO A 80 9.82 8.00 -18.64
C PRO A 80 10.44 7.37 -17.38
N PHE A 81 11.41 6.47 -17.54
CA PHE A 81 12.17 5.90 -16.42
C PHE A 81 13.02 6.94 -15.68
N SER A 82 13.32 8.07 -16.31
CA SER A 82 13.87 9.26 -15.65
C SER A 82 12.86 9.90 -14.70
N ALA A 83 11.55 9.83 -14.94
CA ALA A 83 10.56 10.41 -14.02
C ALA A 83 10.34 9.57 -12.76
N ILE A 84 10.56 8.24 -12.83
CA ILE A 84 10.31 7.30 -11.72
C ILE A 84 11.48 7.31 -10.72
N TYR A 85 11.24 7.81 -9.51
CA TYR A 85 12.24 7.83 -8.44
C TYR A 85 12.06 6.72 -7.39
N ALA A 86 10.88 6.08 -7.31
CA ALA A 86 10.68 4.91 -6.44
C ALA A 86 9.74 3.85 -7.04
N MET A 87 9.93 2.60 -6.64
CA MET A 87 9.05 1.47 -7.00
C MET A 87 8.78 0.60 -5.77
N VAL A 88 7.53 0.16 -5.59
CA VAL A 88 7.10 -0.68 -4.46
C VAL A 88 6.32 -1.88 -4.96
N SER A 89 6.77 -3.08 -4.61
CA SER A 89 6.06 -4.33 -4.90
C SER A 89 4.88 -4.52 -3.93
N HIS A 90 3.65 -4.68 -4.41
CA HIS A 90 2.53 -5.07 -3.55
C HIS A 90 2.56 -6.56 -3.19
N THR A 91 3.29 -7.39 -3.95
CA THR A 91 3.39 -8.84 -3.72
C THR A 91 4.46 -9.19 -2.68
N THR A 92 5.62 -8.55 -2.76
CA THR A 92 6.80 -8.91 -1.94
C THR A 92 7.17 -7.83 -0.92
N HIS A 93 6.53 -6.66 -1.00
CA HIS A 93 6.82 -5.46 -0.19
C HIS A 93 8.25 -4.91 -0.34
N ASP A 94 9.03 -5.36 -1.33
CA ASP A 94 10.28 -4.69 -1.72
C ASP A 94 10.02 -3.20 -2.02
N PHE A 95 10.91 -2.33 -1.55
CA PHE A 95 10.95 -0.91 -1.92
C PHE A 95 12.27 -0.61 -2.60
N TYR A 96 12.22 0.06 -3.76
CA TYR A 96 13.40 0.47 -4.52
C TYR A 96 13.41 1.99 -4.67
N PHE A 97 14.58 2.60 -4.44
CA PHE A 97 14.76 4.05 -4.52
C PHE A 97 15.89 4.42 -5.49
N PHE A 98 15.67 5.50 -6.26
CA PHE A 98 16.57 6.01 -7.28
C PHE A 98 16.89 7.49 -6.98
N PRO A 99 17.92 7.78 -6.16
CA PRO A 99 18.18 9.11 -5.65
C PRO A 99 18.49 10.13 -6.75
N THR A 100 19.08 9.69 -7.87
CA THR A 100 19.39 10.55 -9.04
C THR A 100 18.15 11.19 -9.67
N GLU A 101 16.99 10.53 -9.58
CA GLU A 101 15.72 11.05 -10.14
C GLU A 101 14.77 11.60 -9.08
N ALA A 102 15.12 11.48 -7.80
CA ALA A 102 14.27 11.94 -6.72
C ALA A 102 14.25 13.48 -6.69
N PRO A 103 13.06 14.11 -6.64
CA PRO A 103 12.99 15.55 -6.35
C PRO A 103 13.53 15.82 -4.94
N ALA A 104 13.99 17.05 -4.68
CA ALA A 104 14.64 17.42 -3.42
C ALA A 104 13.76 17.13 -2.20
N GLU A 105 12.44 17.32 -2.36
CA GLU A 105 11.39 17.00 -1.41
C GLU A 105 11.39 15.50 -1.02
N ALA A 106 11.58 14.60 -1.99
CA ALA A 106 11.62 13.15 -1.75
C ALA A 106 12.98 12.70 -1.18
N LEU A 107 14.09 13.36 -1.56
CA LEU A 107 15.40 13.12 -0.95
C LEU A 107 15.42 13.49 0.53
N ALA A 108 14.81 14.63 0.89
CA ALA A 108 14.66 15.05 2.28
C ALA A 108 13.82 14.04 3.09
N ALA A 109 12.66 13.63 2.58
CA ALA A 109 11.81 12.64 3.25
C ALA A 109 12.51 11.28 3.48
N VAL A 110 13.30 10.80 2.51
CA VAL A 110 14.08 9.56 2.69
C VAL A 110 15.24 9.74 3.66
N ALA A 111 15.89 10.90 3.68
CA ALA A 111 16.93 11.21 4.67
C ALA A 111 16.33 11.21 6.10
N GLU A 112 15.21 11.91 6.31
CA GLU A 112 14.49 11.91 7.60
C GLU A 112 14.11 10.50 8.05
N TRP A 113 13.67 9.62 7.13
CA TRP A 113 13.34 8.23 7.46
C TRP A 113 14.58 7.41 7.83
N MET A 114 15.72 7.59 7.15
CA MET A 114 16.96 6.90 7.49
C MET A 114 17.54 7.36 8.83
N GLU A 115 17.51 8.66 9.12
CA GLU A 115 17.91 9.19 10.44
C GLU A 115 16.97 8.69 11.55
N ALA A 116 15.65 8.60 11.28
CA ALA A 116 14.69 8.03 12.21
C ALA A 116 14.93 6.53 12.46
N GLU A 117 15.19 5.72 11.43
CA GLU A 117 15.48 4.28 11.61
C GLU A 117 16.83 4.03 12.30
N HIS A 118 17.85 4.86 12.07
CA HIS A 118 19.12 4.81 12.80
C HIS A 118 19.03 5.32 14.24
N GLY A 119 18.10 6.24 14.54
CA GLY A 119 17.84 6.75 15.90
C GLY A 119 16.89 5.88 16.73
N ALA A 120 15.91 5.21 16.10
CA ALA A 120 14.94 4.35 16.75
C ALA A 120 14.36 3.31 15.77
N GLY A 121 14.73 2.04 15.94
CA GLY A 121 14.27 0.96 15.05
C GLY A 121 12.75 0.75 15.09
N GLY A 122 12.05 1.16 14.03
CA GLY A 122 10.62 0.89 13.84
C GLY A 122 10.07 1.50 12.54
N PRO A 123 9.34 0.72 11.72
CA PRO A 123 8.77 1.23 10.45
C PRO A 123 7.68 2.29 10.71
N PRO A 124 7.35 3.12 9.69
CA PRO A 124 6.37 4.20 9.84
C PRO A 124 5.03 3.66 10.34
N ARG A 125 4.53 4.29 11.42
CA ARG A 125 3.27 3.92 12.08
C ARG A 125 2.13 3.87 11.06
N GLN A 126 1.43 2.74 11.01
CA GLN A 126 0.23 2.61 10.19
C GLN A 126 -0.82 3.65 10.58
N ARG A 127 -1.64 4.02 9.60
CA ARG A 127 -2.67 5.06 9.64
C ARG A 127 -3.48 5.02 10.94
N PRO A 128 -3.89 6.18 11.51
CA PRO A 128 -4.79 6.20 12.65
C PRO A 128 -6.07 5.45 12.27
N ARG A 129 -6.33 4.36 12.99
CA ARG A 129 -7.60 3.64 12.92
C ARG A 129 -8.65 4.56 13.53
N LEU A 130 -9.60 5.05 12.71
CA LEU A 130 -10.84 5.58 13.27
C LEU A 130 -11.56 4.40 13.92
N GLU A 131 -11.54 4.36 15.25
CA GLU A 131 -12.41 3.50 16.03
C GLU A 131 -13.74 4.23 16.20
N ALA A 132 -14.83 3.57 15.83
CA ALA A 132 -16.16 4.11 16.02
C ALA A 132 -16.44 4.14 17.53
N ILE A 133 -16.64 5.33 18.08
CA ILE A 133 -17.19 5.48 19.43
C ILE A 133 -18.66 5.05 19.39
N ASP A 134 -18.96 3.93 20.03
CA ASP A 134 -20.35 3.55 20.30
C ASP A 134 -20.99 4.65 21.16
N GLY A 135 -22.19 5.08 20.76
CA GLY A 135 -22.92 6.18 21.40
C GLY A 135 -23.43 5.80 22.79
N GLY A 136 -22.54 5.85 23.79
CA GLY A 136 -22.82 5.55 25.19
C GLY A 136 -23.93 6.41 25.77
N ARG A 137 -25.15 5.84 25.80
CA ARG A 137 -26.35 6.37 26.46
C ARG A 137 -26.03 6.87 27.88
N LEU A 138 -26.39 8.12 28.17
CA LEU A 138 -26.36 8.68 29.53
C LEU A 138 -27.52 8.16 30.41
N GLN A 139 -27.29 8.23 31.72
CA GLN A 139 -28.00 7.55 32.84
C GLN A 139 -29.44 8.07 33.08
N GLU A 140 -30.41 7.20 33.45
CA GLU A 140 -30.97 6.93 34.81
C GLU A 140 -31.65 8.16 35.50
N ALA A 141 -32.73 8.08 36.30
CA ALA A 141 -33.42 6.98 37.00
C ALA A 141 -34.95 7.33 37.17
N PRO A 142 -35.65 7.04 38.30
CA PRO A 142 -36.08 5.75 38.89
C PRO A 142 -37.63 5.60 38.97
N GLY A 143 -38.17 4.40 39.28
CA GLY A 143 -39.63 4.27 39.51
C GLY A 143 -40.22 2.89 39.88
N GLY A 144 -40.13 2.52 41.16
CA GLY A 144 -41.10 1.74 41.98
C GLY A 144 -42.06 0.66 41.44
N SER A 145 -42.01 -0.50 42.14
CA SER A 145 -43.14 -1.36 42.57
C SER A 145 -43.79 -2.35 41.58
N GLY A 146 -43.99 -3.60 42.04
CA GLY A 146 -44.81 -4.62 41.36
C GLY A 146 -44.44 -6.07 41.72
N ALA A 147 -45.28 -6.78 42.47
CA ALA A 147 -45.05 -8.18 42.88
C ALA A 147 -45.60 -9.20 41.86
N GLY A 148 -44.98 -10.39 41.74
CA GLY A 148 -45.39 -11.37 40.70
C GLY A 148 -44.81 -12.79 40.78
N ARG A 149 -45.26 -13.55 41.79
CA ARG A 149 -45.44 -15.03 41.90
C ARG A 149 -44.78 -16.03 40.89
N ARG A 150 -44.30 -17.14 41.47
CA ARG A 150 -43.66 -18.33 40.85
C ARG A 150 -44.50 -19.08 39.79
N VAL A 151 -43.82 -19.57 38.74
CA VAL A 151 -43.96 -20.83 37.94
C VAL A 151 -42.56 -21.10 37.34
N GLY A 152 -42.04 -22.31 37.04
CA GLY A 152 -42.49 -23.69 37.26
C GLY A 152 -41.32 -24.68 37.03
N GLY A 153 -40.98 -25.00 35.77
CA GLY A 153 -39.84 -25.84 35.35
C GLY A 153 -39.88 -26.22 33.86
N SER A 154 -38.75 -26.71 33.29
CA SER A 154 -38.66 -27.85 32.34
C SER A 154 -37.24 -28.04 31.78
N ALA A 155 -36.90 -29.32 31.55
CA ALA A 155 -35.61 -29.91 31.18
C ALA A 155 -34.96 -29.47 29.85
N GLY A 156 -33.68 -29.85 29.66
CA GLY A 156 -33.02 -29.84 28.36
C GLY A 156 -31.48 -29.86 28.37
N GLU A 157 -30.86 -30.96 28.82
CA GLU A 157 -29.48 -31.29 28.42
C GLU A 157 -29.54 -31.97 27.04
N ASP A 158 -28.68 -31.59 26.08
CA ASP A 158 -27.73 -32.49 25.38
C ASP A 158 -26.90 -31.77 24.28
N SER A 159 -25.64 -32.21 24.14
CA SER A 159 -24.74 -32.24 22.97
C SER A 159 -24.54 -31.06 22.00
N GLY A 160 -23.26 -30.83 21.63
CA GLY A 160 -22.95 -30.17 20.33
C GLY A 160 -21.59 -29.46 20.18
N ALA A 161 -20.45 -30.11 20.42
CA ALA A 161 -19.17 -29.70 19.81
C ALA A 161 -19.10 -30.28 18.37
N PRO A 162 -18.51 -29.58 17.37
CA PRO A 162 -17.06 -29.39 17.26
C PRO A 162 -16.73 -27.92 16.82
N GLU A 163 -15.57 -27.49 16.27
CA GLU A 163 -14.44 -28.14 15.60
C GLU A 163 -13.24 -27.17 15.51
N GLY A 164 -12.04 -27.70 15.19
CA GLY A 164 -11.12 -27.00 14.27
C GLY A 164 -9.83 -26.43 14.87
N ALA A 165 -8.75 -27.23 14.84
CA ALA A 165 -7.40 -26.73 15.11
C ALA A 165 -6.80 -26.01 13.89
N GLY A 166 -6.07 -24.90 14.11
CA GLY A 166 -5.42 -24.17 13.02
C GLY A 166 -4.47 -23.06 13.49
N GLY A 167 -3.20 -23.41 13.72
CA GLY A 167 -2.10 -22.44 13.79
C GLY A 167 -1.16 -22.58 12.59
N PRO A 168 -0.09 -21.76 12.48
CA PRO A 168 0.14 -20.46 13.10
C PRO A 168 0.02 -19.30 12.08
N LYS A 169 -0.30 -18.08 12.54
CA LYS A 169 -0.31 -16.89 11.66
C LYS A 169 1.12 -16.53 11.25
N GLY A 170 1.46 -16.76 9.97
CA GLY A 170 2.72 -16.30 9.39
C GLY A 170 2.85 -14.78 9.49
N ARG A 171 3.95 -14.30 10.07
CA ARG A 171 4.23 -12.86 10.17
C ARG A 171 4.45 -12.29 8.76
N PRO A 172 3.80 -11.19 8.36
CA PRO A 172 4.15 -10.49 7.13
C PRO A 172 5.62 -10.05 7.23
N ARG A 173 6.42 -10.38 6.23
CA ARG A 173 7.84 -10.01 6.20
C ARG A 173 7.95 -8.50 5.98
N ALA A 174 8.82 -7.85 6.74
CA ALA A 174 9.07 -6.42 6.63
C ALA A 174 9.54 -6.05 5.21
N PRO A 175 9.17 -4.87 4.69
CA PRO A 175 9.66 -4.38 3.42
C PRO A 175 11.19 -4.25 3.47
N HIS A 176 11.88 -4.72 2.43
CA HIS A 176 13.33 -4.55 2.34
C HIS A 176 13.66 -3.43 1.36
N LEU A 177 14.24 -2.36 1.89
CA LEU A 177 14.71 -1.20 1.15
C LEU A 177 15.93 -1.59 0.28
N ARG A 178 15.89 -1.26 -1.01
CA ARG A 178 16.98 -1.45 -1.96
C ARG A 178 17.29 -0.14 -2.68
N LEU A 179 18.32 0.55 -2.22
CA LEU A 179 18.87 1.72 -2.89
C LEU A 179 19.67 1.27 -4.12
N LEU A 180 19.36 1.82 -5.29
CA LEU A 180 20.09 1.55 -6.54
C LEU A 180 20.88 2.80 -6.95
N LYS A 181 22.12 2.59 -7.40
CA LYS A 181 23.14 3.62 -7.74
C LYS A 181 23.71 3.36 -9.13
#